data_AF-A0A920H6I6-F1
#
_entry.id   AF-A0A920H6I6-F1
#
_cell.length_a   1.000
_cell.length_b   1.000
_cell.length_c   1.000
_cell.angle_alpha   90.00
_cell.angle_beta   90.00
_cell.angle_gamma   90.00
#
_symmetry.space_group_name_H-M   'P 1'
#
loop_
_entity.id
_entity.type
_entity.pdbx_description
1 polymer ?
#
loop_
_entity_poly.entity_id
_entity_poly.type
_entity_poly.pdbx_seq_one_letter_code
_entity_poly.pdbx_strand_id
1 'polypeptide(L)'
;MKIDLKNIEDIGKRIKDIMPNSLKTSKEEVQKTLKSGADGFLQKLDLVTREEYEIQLELLNKCYEKIDELEKKIEILESKK
;
A
#
# COMPACT_ATOMS: atom_id res chain seq x y z
N MET A 1 2.87 -4.44 8.28
CA MET A 1 2.88 -3.27 7.36
C MET A 1 2.81 -2.01 8.21
N LYS A 2 3.94 -1.31 8.41
CA LYS A 2 3.92 -0.01 9.09
C LYS A 2 3.35 0.98 8.08
N ILE A 3 2.19 1.54 8.36
CA ILE A 3 1.70 2.72 7.66
C ILE A 3 2.82 3.75 7.73
N ASP A 4 3.33 4.18 6.59
CA ASP A 4 4.45 5.11 6.55
C ASP A 4 3.95 6.47 7.06
N LEU A 5 4.23 6.76 8.32
CA LEU A 5 3.73 7.94 9.03
C LEU A 5 4.17 9.25 8.36
N LYS A 6 5.29 9.23 7.62
CA LYS A 6 5.74 10.35 6.78
C LYS A 6 4.72 10.71 5.71
N ASN A 7 4.07 9.71 5.11
CA ASN A 7 3.05 9.94 4.10
C ASN A 7 1.83 10.62 4.71
N ILE A 8 1.44 10.28 5.93
CA ILE A 8 0.30 10.92 6.63
C ILE A 8 0.59 12.38 6.98
N GLU A 9 1.81 12.68 7.42
CA GLU A 9 2.20 14.04 7.78
C GLU A 9 2.31 14.95 6.52
N ASP A 10 2.80 14.39 5.41
CA ASP A 10 2.83 15.07 4.11
C ASP A 10 1.43 15.25 3.51
N ILE A 11 0.49 14.33 3.77
CA ILE A 11 -0.94 14.49 3.43
C ILE A 11 -1.51 15.70 4.16
N GLY A 12 -1.30 15.79 5.47
CA GLY A 12 -1.79 16.90 6.28
C GLY A 12 -1.25 18.25 5.83
N LYS A 13 0.04 18.32 5.47
CA LYS A 13 0.67 19.53 4.92
C LYS A 13 0.11 19.91 3.55
N ARG A 14 0.02 18.98 2.60
CA ARG A 14 -0.45 19.30 1.24
C ARG A 14 -1.94 19.64 1.20
N ILE A 15 -2.76 19.02 2.05
CA ILE A 15 -4.17 19.42 2.23
C ILE A 15 -4.27 20.85 2.74
N LYS A 16 -3.41 21.22 3.69
CA LYS A 16 -3.33 22.59 4.21
C LYS A 16 -2.82 23.59 3.17
N ASP A 17 -1.88 23.19 2.32
CA ASP A 17 -1.32 24.03 1.26
C ASP A 17 -2.29 24.23 0.07
N ILE A 18 -3.17 23.26 -0.19
CA ILE A 18 -4.23 23.34 -1.21
C ILE A 18 -5.46 24.09 -0.68
N MET A 19 -5.48 24.53 0.58
CA MET A 19 -6.58 25.31 1.15
C MET A 19 -6.29 26.81 0.99
N PRO A 20 -6.84 27.50 -0.04
CA PRO A 20 -6.63 28.93 -0.19
C PRO A 20 -7.24 29.71 0.98
N ASN A 21 -6.49 30.69 1.48
CA ASN A 21 -6.91 31.62 2.53
C ASN A 21 -8.21 32.39 2.19
N SER A 22 -8.70 32.31 0.95
CA SER A 22 -9.93 32.94 0.46
C SER A 22 -11.22 32.09 0.62
N LEU A 23 -11.15 30.84 1.08
CA LEU A 23 -12.32 29.93 1.16
C LEU A 23 -13.17 30.11 2.44
N LYS A 24 -13.57 31.34 2.75
CA LYS A 24 -14.62 31.61 3.75
C LYS A 24 -16.05 31.50 3.18
N THR A 25 -16.21 31.33 1.87
CA THR A 25 -17.48 31.63 1.20
C THR A 25 -18.37 30.45 0.83
N SER A 26 -17.89 29.20 0.75
CA SER A 26 -18.82 28.05 0.61
C SER A 26 -18.23 26.73 1.08
N LYS A 27 -18.83 26.13 2.13
CA LYS A 27 -18.40 24.83 2.69
C LYS A 27 -18.41 23.71 1.67
N GLU A 28 -19.33 23.75 0.71
CA GLU A 28 -19.50 22.72 -0.32
C GLU A 28 -18.32 22.70 -1.32
N GLU A 29 -17.80 23.87 -1.66
CA GLU A 29 -16.68 24.00 -2.61
C GLU A 29 -15.36 23.55 -1.99
N VAL A 30 -15.19 23.79 -0.68
CA VAL A 30 -14.10 23.23 0.12
C VAL A 30 -14.21 21.70 0.18
N GLN A 31 -15.39 21.17 0.51
CA GLN A 31 -15.60 19.72 0.59
C GLN A 31 -15.31 19.02 -0.75
N LYS A 32 -15.71 19.63 -1.87
CA LYS A 32 -15.45 19.09 -3.21
C LYS A 32 -13.95 19.08 -3.54
N THR A 33 -13.24 20.17 -3.25
CA THR A 33 -11.79 20.28 -3.50
C THR A 33 -11.00 19.29 -2.64
N LEU A 34 -11.37 19.15 -1.37
CA LEU A 34 -10.75 18.18 -0.45
C LEU A 34 -10.98 16.74 -0.91
N LYS A 35 -12.20 16.41 -1.33
CA LYS A 35 -12.54 15.07 -1.84
C LYS A 35 -11.74 14.74 -3.10
N SER A 36 -11.70 15.63 -4.08
CA SER A 36 -10.91 15.43 -5.30
C SER A 36 -9.40 15.33 -5.02
N GLY A 37 -8.89 16.10 -4.05
CA GLY A 37 -7.51 16.01 -3.61
C GLY A 37 -7.19 14.67 -2.93
N ALA A 38 -8.10 14.16 -2.10
CA ALA A 38 -7.98 12.86 -1.47
C ALA A 38 -8.06 11.72 -2.49
N ASP A 39 -8.99 11.78 -3.43
CA ASP A 39 -9.15 10.77 -4.49
C ASP A 39 -7.91 10.72 -5.39
N GLY A 40 -7.40 11.89 -5.82
CA GLY A 40 -6.17 11.97 -6.61
C GLY A 40 -4.90 11.60 -5.83
N PHE A 41 -4.94 11.66 -4.50
CA PHE A 41 -3.85 11.21 -3.64
C PHE A 41 -3.89 9.69 -3.43
N LEU A 42 -5.06 9.11 -3.18
CA LEU A 42 -5.25 7.67 -3.09
C LEU A 42 -4.82 6.96 -4.38
N GLN A 43 -5.04 7.57 -5.55
CA GLN A 43 -4.53 7.06 -6.84
C GLN A 43 -3.00 7.13 -6.99
N LYS A 44 -2.32 8.01 -6.23
CA LYS A 44 -0.85 8.13 -6.24
C LYS A 44 -0.17 7.22 -5.23
N LEU A 45 -0.90 6.72 -4.25
CA LEU A 45 -0.44 5.60 -3.45
C LEU A 45 -0.51 4.36 -4.35
N ASP A 46 0.56 3.57 -4.39
CA ASP A 46 0.60 2.28 -5.08
C ASP A 46 -0.26 1.28 -4.30
N LEU A 47 -1.57 1.52 -4.30
CA LEU A 47 -2.55 0.77 -3.54
C LEU A 47 -2.84 -0.51 -4.30
N VAL A 48 -2.42 -1.62 -3.72
CA VAL A 48 -2.93 -2.92 -4.10
C VAL A 48 -4.31 -3.12 -3.49
N THR A 49 -5.22 -3.71 -4.27
CA THR A 49 -6.51 -4.15 -3.74
C THR A 49 -6.27 -5.23 -2.68
N ARG A 50 -7.25 -5.41 -1.79
CA ARG A 50 -7.19 -6.49 -0.80
C ARG A 50 -7.09 -7.86 -1.49
N GLU A 51 -7.78 -8.05 -2.60
CA GLU A 51 -7.74 -9.28 -3.39
C GLU A 51 -6.34 -9.57 -3.95
N GLU A 52 -5.68 -8.56 -4.55
CA GLU A 52 -4.30 -8.70 -5.04
C GLU A 52 -3.32 -9.02 -3.91
N TYR A 53 -3.50 -8.42 -2.74
CA TYR A 53 -2.69 -8.73 -1.56
C TYR A 53 -2.87 -10.18 -1.10
N GLU A 54 -4.12 -10.67 -1.05
CA GLU A 54 -4.42 -12.04 -0.66
C GLU A 54 -3.83 -13.05 -1.66
N ILE A 55 -3.91 -12.77 -2.96
CA ILE A 55 -3.28 -13.58 -4.01
C ILE A 55 -1.76 -13.63 -3.82
N GLN A 56 -1.11 -12.49 -3.56
CA GLN A 56 0.33 -12.44 -3.34
C GLN A 56 0.74 -13.23 -2.09
N LEU A 57 -0.07 -13.18 -1.03
CA LEU A 57 0.18 -13.93 0.19
C LEU A 57 0.08 -15.45 -0.04
N GLU A 58 -0.93 -15.89 -0.80
CA GLU A 58 -1.06 -17.30 -1.18
C GLU A 58 0.12 -17.76 -2.05
N LEU A 59 0.52 -16.96 -3.04
CA LEU A 59 1.68 -17.25 -3.88
C LEU A 59 2.97 -17.36 -3.04
N LEU A 60 3.15 -16.46 -2.06
CA LEU A 60 4.29 -16.49 -1.16
C LEU A 60 4.34 -17.78 -0.34
N ASN A 61 3.21 -18.23 0.20
CA ASN A 61 3.13 -19.50 0.93
C ASN A 61 3.53 -20.69 0.05
N LYS A 62 3.05 -20.74 -1.20
CA LYS A 62 3.45 -21.78 -2.17
C LYS A 62 4.95 -21.76 -2.46
N CYS A 63 5.56 -20.58 -2.51
CA CYS A 63 7.02 -20.46 -2.67
C CYS A 63 7.76 -21.04 -1.47
N TYR A 64 7.30 -20.79 -0.23
CA TYR A 64 7.88 -21.39 0.96
C TYR A 64 7.78 -22.92 0.94
N GLU A 65 6.61 -23.47 0.63
CA GLU A 65 6.42 -24.93 0.50
C GLU A 65 7.39 -25.54 -0.53
N LYS A 66 7.59 -24.87 -1.66
CA LYS A 66 8.50 -25.35 -2.71
C LYS A 66 9.97 -25.25 -2.31
N ILE A 67 10.34 -24.25 -1.51
CA ILE A 67 11.68 -24.14 -0.93
C ILE A 67 11.93 -25.34 0.01
N ASP A 68 11.01 -25.59 0.95
CA ASP A 68 11.11 -26.73 1.87
C ASP A 68 11.25 -28.08 1.14
N GLU A 69 10.50 -28.27 0.05
CA GLU A 69 10.62 -29.47 -0.78
C GLU A 69 11.98 -29.60 -1.44
N LEU A 70 12.54 -28.49 -1.94
CA LEU A 70 13.85 -28.48 -2.59
C LEU A 70 14.97 -28.72 -1.57
N GLU A 71 14.87 -28.12 -0.38
CA GLU A 71 15.80 -28.36 0.72
C GLU A 71 15.83 -29.84 1.12
N LYS A 72 14.67 -30.47 1.30
CA LYS A 72 14.58 -31.92 1.57
C LYS A 72 15.19 -32.77 0.45
N LYS A 73 14.97 -32.39 -0.81
CA LYS A 73 15.58 -33.11 -1.95
C LYS A 73 17.10 -32.99 -1.93
N ILE A 74 17.63 -31.82 -1.59
CA ILE A 74 19.06 -31.60 -1.45
C ILE A 74 19.61 -32.45 -0.30
N GLU A 75 19.01 -32.44 0.88
CA GLU A 75 19.44 -33.27 2.02
C GLU A 75 19.49 -34.76 1.68
N ILE A 76 18.47 -35.27 0.99
CA ILE A 76 18.44 -36.68 0.54
C ILE A 76 19.60 -36.96 -0.42
N LEU A 77 19.91 -36.04 -1.34
CA LEU A 77 21.02 -36.20 -2.28
C LEU A 77 22.38 -36.10 -1.61
N GLU A 78 22.55 -35.19 -0.65
CA GLU A 78 23.77 -35.05 0.15
C GLU A 78 24.01 -36.26 1.05
N SER A 79 22.95 -36.85 1.62
CA SER A 79 23.03 -38.07 2.45
C SER A 79 23.41 -39.34 1.67
N LYS A 80 23.25 -39.32 0.34
CA LYS A 80 23.58 -40.44 -0.56
C LYS A 80 25.00 -40.37 -1.12
N LYS A 81 25.75 -39.32 -0.77
CA LYS A 81 27.12 -39.09 -1.18
C LYS A 81 28.09 -39.55 -0.10
#